data_AF-A0A3M5FD31-F1
#
_entry.id   AF-A0A3M5FD31-F1
#
_cell.length_a   1.000
_cell.length_b   1.000
_cell.length_c   1.000
_cell.angle_alpha   90.00
_cell.angle_beta   90.00
_cell.angle_gamma   90.00
#
_symmetry.space_group_name_H-M   'P 1'
#
loop_
_entity.id
_entity.type
_entity.pdbx_description
1 polymer ?
#
loop_
_entity_poly.entity_id
_entity_poly.type
_entity_poly.pdbx_seq_one_letter_code
_entity_poly.pdbx_strand_id
1 'polypeptide(L)'
;MKMGAVDYIAKPFDHDEMLQAVSRILRDRQTVKGLQDERNALAKANGAEKGPAQNNNGEIGIIGSCPPMLDLYSKIRKVAPTDSNVLVQGESGTGKELVARALHNLSRRAKAPMISVNCAAIPESLIESELFGHEKGAFTGASAGRAGLVEAADGGTLFLDEIGELPLEAQARLLRVLQEGEIRRVGSVQSQKVDVRLIAATHRDLKTLAKNGEFREDLFYRLHVIALKLPALRERGSDILEIARAFLVRQSAKVGRDDLKFSPDAEQAIRHYSWPGNVRELENAVERSVILCENPEITADLLGIDKVTHPGKPMVLVPTTSGTGSEVTPNAIVTLPDEELKIGVVSRHLLPTLVILDPLRTLSLPRPITAATGMDAFTHSLESFISTKANPISDAFALESMRLIAGSIVEAWQQPESVRARGDMLLGSMYGGLALTAAGTAAVHALAYPLGGKFHVTHGVANAMLLPHVMAFNLDSCAERLKRAALVCGVAQQDDSNETAAHKLIGQIRQWTQVLNIPQNLREFGVAEEHLADMAVAASKVTRLMTNNPKALSLDDIQQLYRCLLP
;
A
#
# COMPACT_ATOMS: atom_id res chain seq x y z
N MET A 1 -40.79 -25.41 -36.22
CA MET A 1 -39.89 -25.82 -35.14
C MET A 1 -38.52 -26.29 -35.64
N LYS A 2 -38.38 -27.38 -36.43
CA LYS A 2 -37.07 -27.84 -36.94
C LYS A 2 -36.39 -26.96 -38.02
N MET A 3 -37.12 -26.04 -38.66
CA MET A 3 -36.59 -25.07 -39.64
C MET A 3 -36.61 -23.62 -39.12
N GLY A 4 -36.62 -23.41 -37.79
CA GLY A 4 -36.48 -22.07 -37.18
C GLY A 4 -37.78 -21.34 -36.80
N ALA A 5 -38.96 -21.92 -37.02
CA ALA A 5 -40.21 -21.38 -36.45
C ALA A 5 -40.25 -21.60 -34.93
N VAL A 6 -40.43 -20.50 -34.18
CA VAL A 6 -40.41 -20.44 -32.70
C VAL A 6 -41.62 -21.13 -32.07
N ASP A 7 -42.78 -21.04 -32.70
CA ASP A 7 -44.00 -21.72 -32.27
C ASP A 7 -44.94 -21.97 -33.46
N TYR A 8 -46.06 -22.66 -33.27
CA TYR A 8 -47.13 -22.81 -34.26
C TYR A 8 -48.52 -22.65 -33.63
N ILE A 9 -49.48 -22.13 -34.40
CA ILE A 9 -50.90 -22.01 -34.00
C ILE A 9 -51.76 -22.64 -35.09
N ALA A 10 -52.58 -23.62 -34.74
CA ALA A 10 -53.46 -24.32 -35.68
C ALA A 10 -54.76 -23.52 -35.90
N LYS A 11 -55.29 -23.51 -37.14
CA LYS A 11 -56.56 -22.82 -37.46
C LYS A 11 -57.75 -23.80 -37.38
N PRO A 12 -58.95 -23.34 -36.95
CA PRO A 12 -59.24 -22.03 -36.36
C PRO A 12 -58.68 -21.92 -34.93
N PHE A 13 -58.25 -20.72 -34.53
CA PHE A 13 -57.66 -20.47 -33.21
C PHE A 13 -58.42 -19.39 -32.44
N ASP A 14 -58.28 -19.42 -31.13
CA ASP A 14 -58.74 -18.37 -30.22
C ASP A 14 -57.77 -17.16 -30.24
N HIS A 15 -58.31 -15.94 -30.21
CA HIS A 15 -57.51 -14.71 -30.14
C HIS A 15 -56.70 -14.64 -28.85
N ASP A 16 -57.24 -15.11 -27.73
CA ASP A 16 -56.54 -15.05 -26.44
C ASP A 16 -55.35 -16.02 -26.42
N GLU A 17 -55.48 -17.19 -27.03
CA GLU A 17 -54.41 -18.18 -27.16
C GLU A 17 -53.25 -17.63 -28.02
N MET A 18 -53.57 -16.89 -29.09
CA MET A 18 -52.56 -16.20 -29.90
C MET A 18 -51.84 -15.10 -29.11
N LEU A 19 -52.57 -14.26 -28.37
CA LEU A 19 -51.97 -13.18 -27.59
C LEU A 19 -51.06 -13.70 -26.47
N GLN A 20 -51.43 -14.83 -25.85
CA GLN A 20 -50.61 -15.51 -24.85
C GLN A 20 -49.33 -16.10 -25.46
N ALA A 21 -49.43 -16.76 -26.61
CA ALA A 21 -48.27 -17.31 -27.31
C ALA A 21 -47.27 -16.20 -27.71
N VAL A 22 -47.77 -15.09 -28.26
CA VAL A 22 -46.94 -13.92 -28.62
C VAL A 22 -46.30 -13.29 -27.37
N SER A 23 -47.07 -13.12 -26.30
CA SER A 23 -46.56 -12.53 -25.05
C SER A 23 -45.45 -13.38 -24.42
N ARG A 24 -45.59 -14.71 -24.44
CA ARG A 24 -44.56 -15.65 -23.97
C ARG A 24 -43.27 -15.51 -24.79
N ILE A 25 -43.39 -15.51 -26.12
CA ILE A 25 -42.23 -15.42 -27.03
C ILE A 25 -41.49 -14.08 -26.87
N LEU A 26 -42.23 -12.97 -26.69
CA LEU A 26 -41.63 -11.65 -26.47
C LEU A 26 -40.89 -11.57 -25.12
N ARG A 27 -41.45 -12.16 -24.06
CA ARG A 27 -40.77 -12.25 -22.76
C ARG A 27 -39.49 -13.07 -22.85
N ASP A 28 -39.56 -14.27 -23.41
CA ASP A 28 -38.39 -15.16 -23.53
C ASP A 28 -37.27 -14.49 -24.35
N ARG A 29 -37.63 -13.73 -25.39
CA ARG A 29 -36.67 -12.98 -26.21
C ARG A 29 -36.05 -11.79 -25.47
N GLN A 30 -36.81 -11.12 -24.60
CA GLN A 30 -36.28 -10.05 -23.73
C GLN A 30 -35.35 -10.61 -22.66
N THR A 31 -35.65 -11.77 -22.08
CA THR A 31 -34.78 -12.44 -21.08
C THR A 31 -33.47 -12.90 -21.71
N VAL A 32 -33.51 -13.51 -22.91
CA VAL A 32 -32.30 -13.94 -23.63
C VAL A 32 -31.43 -12.75 -24.05
N LYS A 33 -32.05 -11.64 -24.48
CA LYS A 33 -31.34 -10.42 -24.85
C LYS A 33 -30.73 -9.72 -23.63
N GLY A 34 -31.45 -9.65 -22.51
CA GLY A 34 -30.93 -9.14 -21.23
C GLY A 34 -29.75 -9.94 -20.69
N LEU A 35 -29.81 -11.28 -20.75
CA LEU A 35 -28.70 -12.16 -20.36
C LEU A 35 -27.49 -12.05 -21.30
N GLN A 36 -27.70 -11.82 -22.60
CA GLN A 36 -26.61 -11.56 -23.55
C GLN A 36 -25.99 -10.17 -23.38
N ASP A 37 -26.79 -9.16 -23.05
CA ASP A 37 -26.33 -7.80 -22.80
C ASP A 37 -25.60 -7.71 -21.45
N GLU A 38 -26.06 -8.38 -20.40
CA GLU A 38 -25.32 -8.56 -19.13
C GLU A 38 -24.03 -9.35 -19.32
N ARG A 39 -24.05 -10.43 -20.10
CA ARG A 39 -22.84 -11.21 -20.43
C ARG A 39 -21.83 -10.39 -21.24
N ASN A 40 -22.29 -9.54 -22.15
CA ASN A 40 -21.42 -8.64 -22.92
C ASN A 40 -20.92 -7.46 -22.08
N ALA A 41 -21.72 -6.96 -21.13
CA ALA A 41 -21.33 -5.93 -20.18
C ALA A 41 -20.31 -6.46 -19.15
N LEU A 42 -20.51 -7.67 -18.62
CA LEU A 42 -19.56 -8.35 -17.73
C LEU A 42 -18.25 -8.76 -18.45
N ALA A 43 -18.34 -9.14 -19.73
CA ALA A 43 -17.15 -9.40 -20.56
C ALA A 43 -16.36 -8.12 -20.89
N LYS A 44 -17.04 -6.97 -21.05
CA LYS A 44 -16.40 -5.65 -21.21
C LYS A 44 -15.83 -5.12 -19.88
N ALA A 45 -16.52 -5.31 -18.76
CA ALA A 45 -16.05 -4.90 -17.44
C ALA A 45 -14.83 -5.72 -16.96
N ASN A 46 -14.70 -6.98 -17.38
CA ASN A 46 -13.57 -7.86 -17.05
C ASN A 46 -12.41 -7.81 -18.07
N GLY A 47 -12.27 -6.73 -18.84
CA GLY A 47 -11.01 -6.34 -19.47
C GLY A 47 -10.42 -7.32 -20.48
N ALA A 48 -11.14 -7.58 -21.57
CA ALA A 48 -10.55 -8.14 -22.79
C ALA A 48 -10.38 -7.02 -23.85
N GLU A 49 -9.48 -6.08 -23.59
CA GLU A 49 -8.94 -5.23 -24.64
C GLU A 49 -7.64 -5.85 -25.14
N LYS A 50 -7.61 -6.17 -26.42
CA LYS A 50 -6.42 -6.61 -27.15
C LYS A 50 -5.41 -5.44 -27.18
N GLY A 51 -4.58 -5.34 -26.14
CA GLY A 51 -3.37 -4.52 -26.17
C GLY A 51 -2.30 -5.15 -27.08
N PRO A 52 -1.42 -4.35 -27.70
CA PRO A 52 -0.42 -4.84 -28.63
C PRO A 52 0.77 -5.39 -27.85
N ALA A 53 0.77 -6.70 -27.55
CA ALA A 53 1.97 -7.41 -27.11
C ALA A 53 2.32 -8.48 -28.15
N GLN A 54 3.19 -8.11 -29.08
CA GLN A 54 3.76 -9.00 -30.09
C GLN A 54 4.81 -9.94 -29.45
N ASN A 55 4.33 -10.96 -28.73
CA ASN A 55 5.15 -12.12 -28.39
C ASN A 55 4.49 -13.37 -29.01
N ASN A 56 5.29 -14.36 -29.42
CA ASN A 56 4.86 -15.63 -30.05
C ASN A 56 3.89 -16.51 -29.20
N ASN A 57 3.43 -16.03 -28.04
CA ASN A 57 2.54 -16.71 -27.11
C ASN A 57 1.20 -15.96 -26.86
N GLY A 58 0.79 -15.06 -27.76
CA GLY A 58 -0.45 -14.27 -27.64
C GLY A 58 -1.73 -15.09 -27.40
N GLU A 59 -1.73 -16.39 -27.71
CA GLU A 59 -2.83 -17.33 -27.43
C GLU A 59 -3.00 -17.65 -25.93
N ILE A 60 -1.93 -17.56 -25.13
CA ILE A 60 -1.92 -17.92 -23.70
C ILE A 60 -2.34 -16.73 -22.82
N GLY A 61 -2.14 -15.50 -23.29
CA GLY A 61 -2.55 -14.28 -22.57
C GLY A 61 -1.78 -14.01 -21.28
N ILE A 62 -0.61 -14.63 -21.08
CA ILE A 62 0.27 -14.40 -19.93
C ILE A 62 1.57 -13.76 -20.43
N ILE A 63 2.00 -12.69 -19.75
CA ILE A 63 3.22 -11.95 -20.06
C ILE A 63 4.39 -12.60 -19.32
N GLY A 64 5.50 -12.81 -20.04
CA GLY A 64 6.76 -13.32 -19.49
C GLY A 64 7.52 -14.20 -20.48
N SER A 65 8.84 -14.09 -20.45
CA SER A 65 9.78 -14.77 -21.35
C SER A 65 10.86 -15.57 -20.60
N CYS A 66 10.86 -15.54 -19.26
CA CYS A 66 11.83 -16.28 -18.46
C CYS A 66 11.71 -17.82 -18.63
N PRO A 67 12.82 -18.57 -18.44
CA PRO A 67 12.82 -20.02 -18.66
C PRO A 67 11.74 -20.81 -17.88
N PRO A 68 11.44 -20.51 -16.60
CA PRO A 68 10.36 -21.18 -15.87
C PRO A 68 8.97 -20.97 -16.50
N MET A 69 8.70 -19.78 -17.04
CA MET A 69 7.44 -19.48 -17.71
C MET A 69 7.35 -20.18 -19.08
N LEU A 70 8.46 -20.27 -19.82
CA LEU A 70 8.50 -21.02 -21.09
C LEU A 70 8.23 -22.52 -20.90
N ASP A 71 8.78 -23.13 -19.85
CA ASP A 71 8.47 -24.51 -19.48
C ASP A 71 6.99 -24.68 -19.09
N LEU A 72 6.45 -23.75 -18.30
CA LEU A 72 5.02 -23.73 -17.95
C LEU A 72 4.13 -23.66 -19.21
N TYR A 73 4.45 -22.79 -20.18
CA TYR A 73 3.70 -22.68 -21.43
C TYR A 73 3.76 -23.98 -22.25
N SER A 74 4.93 -24.64 -22.31
CA SER A 74 5.09 -25.93 -22.97
C SER A 74 4.20 -27.01 -22.33
N LYS A 75 4.14 -27.04 -20.99
CA LYS A 75 3.26 -27.94 -20.24
C LYS A 75 1.79 -27.63 -20.50
N ILE A 76 1.38 -26.36 -20.47
CA ILE A 76 0.00 -25.94 -20.78
C ILE A 76 -0.42 -26.45 -22.17
N ARG A 77 0.42 -26.26 -23.20
CA ARG A 77 0.10 -26.72 -24.57
C ARG A 77 -0.06 -28.25 -24.67
N LYS A 78 0.68 -29.03 -23.87
CA LYS A 78 0.56 -30.50 -23.83
C LYS A 78 -0.68 -30.98 -23.06
N VAL A 79 -1.03 -30.29 -21.97
CA VAL A 79 -2.08 -30.69 -21.04
C VAL A 79 -3.46 -30.19 -21.47
N ALA A 80 -3.55 -29.00 -22.09
CA ALA A 80 -4.81 -28.39 -22.48
C ALA A 80 -5.70 -29.28 -23.36
N PRO A 81 -5.20 -30.04 -24.36
CA PRO A 81 -6.03 -30.91 -25.20
C PRO A 81 -6.57 -32.18 -24.51
N THR A 82 -6.13 -32.48 -23.28
CA THR A 82 -6.54 -33.65 -22.50
C THR A 82 -7.75 -33.34 -21.60
N ASP A 83 -8.51 -34.38 -21.21
CA ASP A 83 -9.59 -34.27 -20.22
C ASP A 83 -9.11 -34.48 -18.77
N SER A 84 -7.79 -34.54 -18.54
CA SER A 84 -7.23 -34.74 -17.20
C SER A 84 -7.46 -33.51 -16.29
N ASN A 85 -7.69 -33.80 -15.01
CA ASN A 85 -7.72 -32.79 -13.96
C ASN A 85 -6.34 -32.12 -13.81
N VAL A 86 -6.34 -30.82 -13.61
CA VAL A 86 -5.11 -30.04 -13.44
C VAL A 86 -5.14 -29.31 -12.11
N LEU A 87 -4.07 -29.45 -11.34
CA LEU A 87 -3.82 -28.68 -10.11
C LEU A 87 -2.79 -27.60 -10.40
N VAL A 88 -3.19 -26.34 -10.27
CA VAL A 88 -2.36 -25.15 -10.45
C VAL A 88 -1.88 -24.66 -9.08
N GLN A 89 -0.59 -24.73 -8.83
CA GLN A 89 0.01 -24.33 -7.56
C GLN A 89 0.82 -23.05 -7.73
N GLY A 90 0.74 -22.16 -6.76
CA GLY A 90 1.55 -20.94 -6.75
C GLY A 90 1.08 -19.96 -5.69
N GLU A 91 1.98 -19.09 -5.27
CA GLU A 91 1.68 -18.04 -4.29
C GLU A 91 0.50 -17.17 -4.72
N SER A 92 -0.14 -16.50 -3.77
CA SER A 92 -1.22 -15.56 -4.08
C SER A 92 -0.71 -14.46 -5.01
N GLY A 93 -1.54 -14.06 -5.99
CA GLY A 93 -1.20 -13.01 -6.95
C GLY A 93 -0.20 -13.41 -8.03
N THR A 94 0.13 -14.70 -8.22
CA THR A 94 1.05 -15.16 -9.30
C THR A 94 0.39 -15.29 -10.68
N GLY A 95 -0.94 -15.28 -10.77
CA GLY A 95 -1.68 -15.40 -12.03
C GLY A 95 -2.29 -16.79 -12.30
N LYS A 96 -2.64 -17.55 -11.26
CA LYS A 96 -3.22 -18.90 -11.37
C LYS A 96 -4.49 -18.94 -12.25
N GLU A 97 -5.36 -17.94 -12.14
CA GLU A 97 -6.58 -17.82 -12.97
C GLU A 97 -6.25 -17.71 -14.46
N LEU A 98 -5.20 -16.96 -14.83
CA LEU A 98 -4.79 -16.83 -16.22
C LEU A 98 -4.33 -18.17 -16.80
N VAL A 99 -3.65 -18.99 -16.00
CA VAL A 99 -3.26 -20.36 -16.39
C VAL A 99 -4.48 -21.26 -16.58
N ALA A 100 -5.46 -21.20 -15.67
CA ALA A 100 -6.71 -21.94 -15.82
C ALA A 100 -7.47 -21.55 -17.09
N ARG A 101 -7.54 -20.24 -17.39
CA ARG A 101 -8.17 -19.72 -18.60
C ARG A 101 -7.42 -20.16 -19.86
N ALA A 102 -6.09 -20.14 -19.84
CA ALA A 102 -5.27 -20.63 -20.95
C ALA A 102 -5.49 -22.13 -21.21
N LEU A 103 -5.56 -22.95 -20.16
CA LEU A 103 -5.87 -24.38 -20.26
C LEU A 103 -7.24 -24.63 -20.88
N HIS A 104 -8.26 -23.84 -20.51
CA HIS A 104 -9.59 -23.95 -21.10
C HIS A 104 -9.61 -23.53 -22.58
N ASN A 105 -9.03 -22.36 -22.91
CA ASN A 105 -9.02 -21.80 -24.26
C ASN A 105 -8.26 -22.68 -25.26
N LEU A 106 -7.24 -23.41 -24.82
CA LEU A 106 -6.45 -24.33 -25.64
C LEU A 106 -6.99 -25.78 -25.62
N SER A 107 -8.12 -26.02 -24.95
CA SER A 107 -8.73 -27.34 -24.85
C SER A 107 -9.74 -27.63 -25.95
N ARG A 108 -10.16 -28.90 -26.04
CA ARG A 108 -11.31 -29.32 -26.87
C ARG A 108 -12.63 -28.67 -26.44
N ARG A 109 -12.69 -28.18 -25.19
CA ARG A 109 -13.86 -27.55 -24.57
C ARG A 109 -13.83 -26.02 -24.63
N ALA A 110 -12.94 -25.41 -25.41
CA ALA A 110 -12.78 -23.95 -25.50
C ALA A 110 -14.05 -23.17 -25.94
N LYS A 111 -15.02 -23.84 -26.58
CA LYS A 111 -16.32 -23.25 -26.95
C LYS A 111 -17.42 -23.47 -25.89
N ALA A 112 -17.17 -24.36 -24.92
CA ALA A 112 -18.07 -24.70 -23.83
C ALA A 112 -17.89 -23.71 -22.66
N PRO A 113 -18.82 -23.64 -21.69
CA PRO A 113 -18.66 -22.71 -20.57
C PRO A 113 -17.45 -23.06 -19.69
N MET A 114 -16.79 -22.02 -19.19
CA MET A 114 -15.85 -22.12 -18.06
C MET A 114 -16.48 -21.44 -16.85
N ILE A 115 -16.83 -22.21 -15.83
CA ILE A 115 -17.38 -21.70 -14.57
C ILE A 115 -16.24 -21.55 -13.58
N SER A 116 -16.03 -20.34 -13.06
CA SER A 116 -14.95 -20.05 -12.11
C SER A 116 -15.53 -19.74 -10.73
N VAL A 117 -15.01 -20.39 -9.70
CA VAL A 117 -15.47 -20.26 -8.32
C VAL A 117 -14.27 -20.05 -7.42
N ASN A 118 -14.28 -18.98 -6.62
CA ASN A 118 -13.29 -18.79 -5.57
C ASN A 118 -13.86 -19.33 -4.26
N CYS A 119 -13.30 -20.44 -3.77
CA CYS A 119 -13.79 -21.10 -2.57
C CYS A 119 -13.60 -20.25 -1.30
N ALA A 120 -12.62 -19.35 -1.27
CA ALA A 120 -12.39 -18.45 -0.14
C ALA A 120 -13.39 -17.28 -0.08
N ALA A 121 -14.06 -16.96 -1.20
CA ALA A 121 -14.97 -15.81 -1.29
C ALA A 121 -16.41 -16.14 -0.90
N ILE A 122 -16.78 -17.42 -0.83
CA ILE A 122 -18.13 -17.88 -0.48
C ILE A 122 -18.11 -18.36 0.97
N PRO A 123 -19.05 -17.93 1.82
CA PRO A 123 -19.16 -18.44 3.19
C PRO A 123 -19.25 -19.97 3.20
N GLU A 124 -18.55 -20.60 4.15
CA GLU A 124 -18.52 -22.06 4.32
C GLU A 124 -19.91 -22.70 4.39
N SER A 125 -20.88 -22.03 5.04
CA SER A 125 -22.25 -22.51 5.15
C SER A 125 -23.03 -22.52 3.82
N LEU A 126 -22.57 -21.78 2.81
CA LEU A 126 -23.25 -21.62 1.52
C LEU A 126 -22.54 -22.32 0.37
N ILE A 127 -21.24 -22.58 0.50
CA ILE A 127 -20.43 -23.10 -0.61
C ILE A 127 -20.94 -24.44 -1.15
N GLU A 128 -21.48 -25.30 -0.28
CA GLU A 128 -22.05 -26.59 -0.70
C GLU A 128 -23.32 -26.40 -1.54
N SER A 129 -24.20 -25.50 -1.14
CA SER A 129 -25.46 -25.24 -1.86
C SER A 129 -25.24 -24.47 -3.16
N GLU A 130 -24.22 -23.61 -3.24
CA GLU A 130 -23.82 -22.93 -4.48
C GLU A 130 -23.13 -23.89 -5.46
N LEU A 131 -22.20 -24.74 -5.01
CA LEU A 131 -21.51 -25.69 -5.89
C LEU A 131 -22.42 -26.79 -6.43
N PHE A 132 -23.17 -27.45 -5.54
CA PHE A 132 -23.94 -28.66 -5.89
C PHE A 132 -25.44 -28.39 -6.10
N GLY A 133 -25.92 -27.18 -5.81
CA GLY A 133 -27.34 -26.85 -5.86
C GLY A 133 -28.12 -27.41 -4.66
N HIS A 134 -29.36 -26.97 -4.52
CA HIS A 134 -30.24 -27.42 -3.43
C HIS A 134 -31.68 -27.59 -3.91
N GLU A 135 -32.41 -28.49 -3.25
CA GLU A 135 -33.86 -28.63 -3.41
C GLU A 135 -34.61 -27.67 -2.48
N LYS A 136 -35.88 -27.41 -2.82
CA LYS A 136 -36.76 -26.60 -1.96
C LYS A 136 -36.87 -27.26 -0.58
N GLY A 137 -36.61 -26.49 0.48
CA GLY A 137 -36.66 -26.98 1.86
C GLY A 137 -35.42 -27.73 2.35
N ALA A 138 -34.31 -27.71 1.60
CA ALA A 138 -33.06 -28.37 2.01
C ALA A 138 -32.43 -27.80 3.30
N PHE A 139 -32.68 -26.52 3.61
CA PHE A 139 -32.26 -25.85 4.84
C PHE A 139 -33.21 -24.68 5.16
N THR A 140 -33.09 -24.10 6.36
CA THR A 140 -33.88 -22.93 6.79
C THR A 140 -33.58 -21.73 5.88
N GLY A 141 -34.54 -21.34 5.03
CA GLY A 141 -34.39 -20.27 4.03
C GLY A 141 -34.40 -20.73 2.57
N ALA A 142 -34.38 -22.04 2.29
CA ALA A 142 -34.44 -22.60 0.94
C ALA A 142 -35.86 -22.57 0.35
N SER A 143 -36.35 -21.38 -0.01
CA SER A 143 -37.73 -21.17 -0.50
C SER A 143 -38.01 -21.76 -1.89
N ALA A 144 -36.97 -21.93 -2.71
CA ALA A 144 -37.01 -22.53 -4.04
C ALA A 144 -35.77 -23.41 -4.26
N GLY A 145 -35.84 -24.36 -5.20
CA GLY A 145 -34.67 -25.13 -5.61
C GLY A 145 -33.79 -24.35 -6.60
N ARG A 146 -32.47 -24.57 -6.56
CA ARG A 146 -31.49 -23.91 -7.43
C ARG A 146 -30.47 -24.90 -7.97
N ALA A 147 -30.18 -24.82 -9.27
CA ALA A 147 -29.11 -25.59 -9.90
C ALA A 147 -27.74 -25.13 -9.40
N GLY A 148 -26.81 -26.07 -9.25
CA GLY A 148 -25.46 -25.80 -8.75
C GLY A 148 -24.51 -25.31 -9.84
N LEU A 149 -23.38 -24.72 -9.44
CA LEU A 149 -22.32 -24.29 -10.34
C LEU A 149 -21.66 -25.45 -11.09
N VAL A 150 -21.63 -26.65 -10.50
CA VAL A 150 -21.16 -27.87 -11.19
C VAL A 150 -22.10 -28.25 -12.34
N GLU A 151 -23.42 -28.17 -12.12
CA GLU A 151 -24.45 -28.41 -13.15
C GLU A 151 -24.34 -27.39 -14.29
N ALA A 152 -24.08 -26.12 -13.96
CA ALA A 152 -23.86 -25.06 -14.94
C ALA A 152 -22.56 -25.23 -15.77
N ALA A 153 -21.61 -26.03 -15.28
CA ALA A 153 -20.35 -26.32 -15.96
C ALA A 153 -20.41 -27.56 -16.85
N ASP A 154 -21.57 -28.22 -16.97
CA ASP A 154 -21.73 -29.45 -17.75
C ASP A 154 -21.30 -29.29 -19.21
N GLY A 155 -20.56 -30.27 -19.72
CA GLY A 155 -19.89 -30.25 -21.02
C GLY A 155 -18.66 -29.32 -21.08
N GLY A 156 -18.41 -28.52 -20.05
CA GLY A 156 -17.41 -27.44 -20.02
C GLY A 156 -16.25 -27.67 -19.05
N THR A 157 -15.82 -26.60 -18.40
CA THR A 157 -14.72 -26.61 -17.42
C THR A 157 -15.15 -25.92 -16.14
N LEU A 158 -14.89 -26.56 -15.01
CA LEU A 158 -15.03 -25.96 -13.68
C LEU A 158 -13.64 -25.57 -13.18
N PHE A 159 -13.46 -24.29 -12.87
CA PHE A 159 -12.27 -23.76 -12.22
C PHE A 159 -12.58 -23.46 -10.76
N LEU A 160 -11.88 -24.15 -9.85
CA LEU A 160 -11.99 -23.94 -8.41
C LEU A 160 -10.70 -23.29 -7.91
N ASP A 161 -10.76 -21.98 -7.62
CA ASP A 161 -9.66 -21.25 -7.00
C ASP A 161 -9.72 -21.40 -5.48
N GLU A 162 -8.53 -21.46 -4.88
CA GLU A 162 -8.32 -21.73 -3.46
C GLU A 162 -9.05 -22.99 -2.95
N ILE A 163 -8.92 -24.11 -3.68
CA ILE A 163 -9.54 -25.41 -3.36
C ILE A 163 -9.25 -25.90 -1.93
N GLY A 164 -8.13 -25.48 -1.34
CA GLY A 164 -7.74 -25.81 0.03
C GLY A 164 -8.63 -25.20 1.11
N GLU A 165 -9.54 -24.28 0.76
CA GLU A 165 -10.53 -23.69 1.68
C GLU A 165 -11.86 -24.44 1.66
N LEU A 166 -12.02 -25.48 0.83
CA LEU A 166 -13.26 -26.26 0.81
C LEU A 166 -13.48 -27.01 2.12
N PRO A 167 -14.70 -26.98 2.70
CA PRO A 167 -15.05 -27.83 3.83
C PRO A 167 -14.97 -29.32 3.49
N LEU A 168 -14.66 -30.18 4.48
CA LEU A 168 -14.49 -31.63 4.28
C LEU A 168 -15.71 -32.32 3.65
N GLU A 169 -16.92 -31.82 3.94
CA GLU A 169 -18.18 -32.31 3.40
C GLU A 169 -18.31 -32.00 1.90
N ALA A 170 -17.99 -30.77 1.51
CA ALA A 170 -17.95 -30.36 0.11
C ALA A 170 -16.84 -31.10 -0.66
N GLN A 171 -15.69 -31.36 -0.03
CA GLN A 171 -14.61 -32.18 -0.58
C GLN A 171 -15.08 -33.61 -0.89
N ALA A 172 -15.84 -34.23 0.01
CA ALA A 172 -16.38 -35.58 -0.19
C ALA A 172 -17.37 -35.65 -1.37
N ARG A 173 -18.20 -34.63 -1.55
CA ARG A 173 -19.11 -34.55 -2.71
C ARG A 173 -18.36 -34.27 -4.00
N LEU A 174 -17.37 -33.38 -3.99
CA LEU A 174 -16.53 -33.11 -5.16
C LEU A 174 -15.81 -34.38 -5.62
N LEU A 175 -15.31 -35.19 -4.69
CA LEU A 175 -14.70 -36.48 -5.02
C LEU A 175 -15.65 -37.40 -5.79
N ARG A 176 -16.93 -37.47 -5.40
CA ARG A 176 -17.95 -38.26 -6.12
C ARG A 176 -18.17 -37.75 -7.53
N VAL A 177 -18.23 -36.42 -7.72
CA VAL A 177 -18.31 -35.82 -9.06
C VAL A 177 -17.13 -36.26 -9.92
N LEU A 178 -15.91 -36.25 -9.37
CA LEU A 178 -14.69 -36.62 -10.09
C LEU A 178 -14.51 -38.13 -10.34
N GLN A 179 -15.18 -38.98 -9.57
CA GLN A 179 -15.08 -40.44 -9.68
C GLN A 179 -16.22 -41.02 -10.52
N GLU A 180 -17.45 -40.61 -10.24
CA GLU A 180 -18.68 -41.21 -10.76
C GLU A 180 -19.31 -40.35 -11.88
N GLY A 181 -18.91 -39.07 -12.00
CA GLY A 181 -19.54 -38.14 -12.94
C GLY A 181 -20.98 -37.82 -12.55
N GLU A 182 -21.31 -37.93 -11.26
CA GLU A 182 -22.65 -37.73 -10.75
C GLU A 182 -22.69 -36.62 -9.68
N ILE A 183 -23.70 -35.76 -9.77
CA ILE A 183 -24.01 -34.73 -8.77
C ILE A 183 -25.31 -35.09 -8.06
N ARG A 184 -25.39 -34.71 -6.78
CA ARG A 184 -26.61 -34.77 -5.98
C ARG A 184 -26.81 -33.43 -5.29
N ARG A 185 -27.94 -32.79 -5.56
CA ARG A 185 -28.34 -31.53 -4.90
C ARG A 185 -28.52 -31.75 -3.40
N VAL A 186 -28.22 -30.73 -2.59
CA VAL A 186 -28.47 -30.77 -1.15
C VAL A 186 -29.96 -31.01 -0.91
N GLY A 187 -30.28 -32.02 -0.09
CA GLY A 187 -31.66 -32.44 0.20
C GLY A 187 -32.33 -33.33 -0.86
N SER A 188 -31.66 -33.62 -2.00
CA SER A 188 -32.17 -34.53 -3.02
C SER A 188 -31.63 -35.95 -2.82
N VAL A 189 -32.43 -36.96 -3.19
CA VAL A 189 -32.00 -38.36 -3.30
C VAL A 189 -31.62 -38.75 -4.73
N GLN A 190 -32.02 -37.97 -5.72
CA GLN A 190 -31.74 -38.23 -7.13
C GLN A 190 -30.33 -37.76 -7.50
N SER A 191 -29.60 -38.59 -8.25
CA SER A 191 -28.34 -38.21 -8.88
C SER A 191 -28.56 -37.79 -10.32
N GLN A 192 -27.72 -36.88 -10.81
CA GLN A 192 -27.68 -36.44 -12.21
C GLN A 192 -26.27 -36.59 -12.75
N LYS A 193 -26.14 -37.08 -13.98
CA LYS A 193 -24.84 -37.20 -14.65
C LYS A 193 -24.38 -35.86 -15.19
N VAL A 194 -23.10 -35.55 -15.00
CA VAL A 194 -22.42 -34.36 -15.51
C VAL A 194 -21.04 -34.75 -16.06
N ASP A 195 -20.63 -34.09 -17.13
CA ASP A 195 -19.31 -34.23 -17.73
C ASP A 195 -18.55 -32.90 -17.64
N VAL A 196 -17.71 -32.77 -16.61
CA VAL A 196 -17.01 -31.52 -16.30
C VAL A 196 -15.52 -31.78 -16.17
N ARG A 197 -14.72 -31.00 -16.90
CA ARG A 197 -13.27 -30.96 -16.68
C ARG A 197 -12.96 -30.07 -15.47
N LEU A 198 -12.21 -30.58 -14.49
CA LEU A 198 -11.81 -29.78 -13.33
C LEU A 198 -10.39 -29.19 -13.50
N ILE A 199 -10.29 -27.89 -13.22
CA ILE A 199 -9.02 -27.20 -12.96
C ILE A 199 -9.11 -26.64 -11.54
N ALA A 200 -8.18 -27.03 -10.67
CA ALA A 200 -8.12 -26.53 -9.29
C ALA A 200 -6.88 -25.65 -9.11
N ALA A 201 -6.98 -24.61 -8.29
CA ALA A 201 -5.85 -23.76 -7.92
C ALA A 201 -5.74 -23.60 -6.40
N THR A 202 -4.50 -23.45 -5.91
CA THR A 202 -4.24 -23.14 -4.50
C THR A 202 -2.86 -22.54 -4.28
N HIS A 203 -2.73 -21.73 -3.23
CA HIS A 203 -1.45 -21.32 -2.66
C HIS A 203 -0.98 -22.20 -1.48
N ARG A 204 -1.85 -23.06 -0.94
CA ARG A 204 -1.55 -23.92 0.23
C ARG A 204 -0.92 -25.24 -0.19
N ASP A 205 -0.18 -25.84 0.73
CA ASP A 205 0.33 -27.21 0.58
C ASP A 205 -0.76 -28.23 0.96
N LEU A 206 -1.52 -28.68 -0.04
CA LEU A 206 -2.59 -29.67 0.14
C LEU A 206 -2.08 -31.00 0.73
N LYS A 207 -0.81 -31.37 0.50
CA LYS A 207 -0.24 -32.60 1.07
C LYS A 207 -0.07 -32.48 2.58
N THR A 208 0.28 -31.28 3.06
CA THR A 208 0.37 -30.99 4.48
C THR A 208 -1.03 -30.88 5.11
N LEU A 209 -1.99 -30.20 4.45
CA LEU A 209 -3.38 -30.18 4.92
C LEU A 209 -3.99 -31.58 5.03
N ALA A 210 -3.65 -32.48 4.09
CA ALA A 210 -4.12 -33.85 4.12
C ALA A 210 -3.59 -34.64 5.33
N LYS A 211 -2.32 -34.44 5.69
CA LYS A 211 -1.73 -35.05 6.90
C LYS A 211 -2.37 -34.54 8.19
N ASN A 212 -2.84 -33.30 8.20
CA ASN A 212 -3.49 -32.68 9.37
C ASN A 212 -4.99 -33.01 9.46
N GLY A 213 -5.56 -33.73 8.48
CA GLY A 213 -6.99 -34.03 8.43
C GLY A 213 -7.88 -32.86 7.98
N GLU A 214 -7.29 -31.77 7.49
CA GLU A 214 -7.99 -30.57 7.00
C GLU A 214 -8.34 -30.69 5.51
N PHE A 215 -7.71 -31.63 4.80
CA PHE A 215 -8.02 -31.96 3.42
C PHE A 215 -8.10 -33.48 3.26
N ARG A 216 -9.00 -33.99 2.42
CA ARG A 216 -9.12 -35.43 2.23
C ARG A 216 -8.00 -35.95 1.34
N GLU A 217 -7.33 -37.00 1.81
CA GLU A 217 -6.21 -37.62 1.09
C GLU A 217 -6.64 -38.22 -0.26
N ASP A 218 -7.82 -38.83 -0.32
CA ASP A 218 -8.40 -39.40 -1.54
C ASP A 218 -8.65 -38.34 -2.63
N LEU A 219 -9.17 -37.17 -2.25
CA LEU A 219 -9.35 -36.02 -3.15
C LEU A 219 -8.01 -35.46 -3.60
N PHE A 220 -7.02 -35.35 -2.71
CA PHE A 220 -5.69 -34.86 -3.08
C PHE A 220 -5.08 -35.69 -4.22
N TYR A 221 -5.06 -37.02 -4.10
CA TYR A 221 -4.52 -37.88 -5.15
C TYR A 221 -5.34 -37.83 -6.45
N ARG A 222 -6.66 -37.58 -6.39
CA ARG A 222 -7.52 -37.43 -7.58
C ARG A 222 -7.31 -36.09 -8.30
N LEU A 223 -6.91 -35.04 -7.58
CA LEU A 223 -6.57 -33.73 -8.14
C LEU A 223 -5.13 -33.67 -8.65
N HIS A 224 -4.18 -34.30 -7.93
CA HIS A 224 -2.76 -34.26 -8.20
C HIS A 224 -2.33 -35.25 -9.31
N VAL A 225 -3.08 -35.28 -10.42
CA VAL A 225 -2.74 -36.07 -11.62
C VAL A 225 -1.73 -35.29 -12.48
N ILE A 226 -2.04 -34.03 -12.75
CA ILE A 226 -1.15 -33.10 -13.45
C ILE A 226 -1.03 -31.84 -12.60
N ALA A 227 0.18 -31.59 -12.08
CA ALA A 227 0.48 -30.40 -11.30
C ALA A 227 1.26 -29.38 -12.14
N LEU A 228 0.75 -28.15 -12.23
CA LEU A 228 1.43 -27.02 -12.84
C LEU A 228 1.80 -26.02 -11.76
N LYS A 229 3.09 -25.78 -11.56
CA LYS A 229 3.59 -24.82 -10.58
C LYS A 229 3.93 -23.49 -11.27
N LEU A 230 3.33 -22.40 -10.80
CA LEU A 230 3.72 -21.05 -11.18
C LEU A 230 4.87 -20.58 -10.29
N PRO A 231 5.94 -20.03 -10.88
CA PRO A 231 7.00 -19.38 -10.12
C PRO A 231 6.49 -18.08 -9.48
N ALA A 232 7.03 -17.73 -8.31
CA ALA A 232 6.80 -16.42 -7.71
C ALA A 232 7.44 -15.32 -8.57
N LEU A 233 6.95 -14.07 -8.49
CA LEU A 233 7.43 -12.97 -9.33
C LEU A 233 8.94 -12.73 -9.19
N ARG A 234 9.47 -12.83 -7.97
CA ARG A 234 10.91 -12.76 -7.66
C ARG A 234 11.77 -13.82 -8.36
N GLU A 235 11.18 -14.94 -8.77
CA GLU A 235 11.88 -16.03 -9.46
C GLU A 235 11.88 -15.85 -10.99
N ARG A 236 11.23 -14.79 -11.50
CA ARG A 236 11.01 -14.57 -12.94
C ARG A 236 11.97 -13.57 -13.58
N GLY A 237 12.89 -12.98 -12.81
CA GLY A 237 13.99 -12.15 -13.32
C GLY A 237 13.53 -10.99 -14.20
N SER A 238 13.86 -11.01 -15.49
CA SER A 238 13.54 -9.94 -16.45
C SER A 238 12.05 -9.73 -16.69
N ASP A 239 11.21 -10.75 -16.44
CA ASP A 239 9.76 -10.65 -16.62
C ASP A 239 9.14 -9.54 -15.76
N ILE A 240 9.73 -9.22 -14.61
CA ILE A 240 9.17 -8.25 -13.66
C ILE A 240 8.98 -6.89 -14.34
N LEU A 241 9.96 -6.43 -15.11
CA LEU A 241 9.86 -5.17 -15.84
C LEU A 241 8.95 -5.26 -17.07
N GLU A 242 8.94 -6.38 -17.78
CA GLU A 242 8.02 -6.58 -18.91
C GLU A 242 6.56 -6.46 -18.44
N ILE A 243 6.24 -7.09 -17.31
CA ILE A 243 4.91 -7.03 -16.68
C ILE A 243 4.61 -5.62 -16.20
N ALA A 244 5.55 -4.97 -15.49
CA ALA A 244 5.37 -3.62 -14.99
C ALA A 244 5.07 -2.61 -16.12
N ARG A 245 5.81 -2.69 -17.23
CA ARG A 245 5.60 -1.83 -18.40
C ARG A 245 4.27 -2.10 -19.09
N ALA A 246 3.85 -3.37 -19.18
CA ALA A 246 2.55 -3.70 -19.73
C ALA A 246 1.40 -3.16 -18.86
N PHE A 247 1.53 -3.22 -17.53
CA PHE A 247 0.58 -2.59 -16.63
C PHE A 247 0.60 -1.08 -16.75
N LEU A 248 1.78 -0.46 -16.88
CA LEU A 248 1.88 0.99 -17.07
C LEU A 248 1.07 1.42 -18.29
N VAL A 249 1.31 0.81 -19.46
CA VAL A 249 0.56 1.10 -20.70
C VAL A 249 -0.95 0.91 -20.49
N ARG A 250 -1.36 -0.20 -19.86
CA ARG A 250 -2.78 -0.50 -19.63
C ARG A 250 -3.45 0.51 -18.70
N GLN A 251 -2.80 0.89 -17.61
CA GLN A 251 -3.37 1.79 -16.61
C GLN A 251 -3.32 3.26 -17.10
N SER A 252 -2.25 3.65 -17.79
CA SER A 252 -2.13 4.92 -18.52
C SER A 252 -3.29 5.16 -19.47
N ALA A 253 -3.61 4.17 -20.30
CA ALA A 253 -4.71 4.28 -21.27
C ALA A 253 -6.08 4.51 -20.59
N LYS A 254 -6.33 3.90 -19.42
CA LYS A 254 -7.59 4.09 -18.68
C LYS A 254 -7.75 5.50 -18.13
N VAL A 255 -6.65 6.16 -17.78
CA VAL A 255 -6.63 7.52 -17.20
C VAL A 255 -6.38 8.58 -18.28
N GLY A 256 -6.16 8.18 -19.53
CA GLY A 256 -5.91 9.08 -20.66
C GLY A 256 -4.52 9.72 -20.63
N ARG A 257 -3.52 9.03 -20.08
CA ARG A 257 -2.14 9.53 -19.89
C ARG A 257 -1.09 8.58 -20.45
N ASP A 258 -0.89 8.65 -21.76
CA ASP A 258 0.00 7.73 -22.50
C ASP A 258 1.48 8.15 -22.49
N ASP A 259 1.81 9.28 -21.85
CA ASP A 259 3.16 9.85 -21.77
C ASP A 259 3.96 9.36 -20.54
N LEU A 260 3.33 8.59 -19.66
CA LEU A 260 3.95 8.10 -18.43
C LEU A 260 5.06 7.08 -18.70
N LYS A 261 6.20 7.25 -18.01
CA LYS A 261 7.33 6.31 -18.00
C LYS A 261 7.86 6.10 -16.59
N PHE A 262 8.47 4.94 -16.33
CA PHE A 262 9.26 4.73 -15.12
C PHE A 262 10.60 5.47 -15.23
N SER A 263 11.02 6.13 -14.17
CA SER A 263 12.38 6.64 -14.04
C SER A 263 13.39 5.49 -13.85
N PRO A 264 14.70 5.72 -14.05
CA PRO A 264 15.72 4.70 -13.81
C PRO A 264 15.72 4.14 -12.37
N ASP A 265 15.51 4.99 -11.36
CA ASP A 265 15.41 4.57 -9.97
C ASP A 265 14.14 3.75 -9.71
N ALA A 266 13.01 4.07 -10.36
CA ALA A 266 11.79 3.27 -10.28
C ALA A 266 11.98 1.89 -10.90
N GLU A 267 12.59 1.79 -12.09
CA GLU A 267 12.87 0.49 -12.72
C GLU A 267 13.81 -0.35 -11.85
N GLN A 268 14.84 0.25 -11.26
CA GLN A 268 15.73 -0.44 -10.34
C GLN A 268 14.97 -0.93 -9.10
N ALA A 269 14.11 -0.10 -8.52
CA ALA A 269 13.31 -0.46 -7.36
C ALA A 269 12.34 -1.60 -7.68
N ILE A 270 11.70 -1.58 -8.86
CA ILE A 270 10.85 -2.68 -9.35
C ILE A 270 11.62 -3.99 -9.47
N ARG A 271 12.85 -3.97 -9.99
CA ARG A 271 13.67 -5.19 -10.15
C ARG A 271 14.08 -5.82 -8.82
N HIS A 272 14.39 -5.00 -7.81
CA HIS A 272 15.01 -5.47 -6.57
C HIS A 272 14.00 -5.77 -5.46
N TYR A 273 12.81 -5.17 -5.53
CA TYR A 273 11.76 -5.46 -4.56
C TYR A 273 11.26 -6.92 -4.73
N SER A 274 10.99 -7.60 -3.61
CA SER A 274 10.68 -9.03 -3.60
C SER A 274 9.26 -9.36 -4.06
N TRP A 275 8.37 -8.36 -4.11
CA TRP A 275 6.96 -8.50 -4.49
C TRP A 275 6.26 -9.64 -3.74
N PRO A 276 6.10 -9.56 -2.41
CA PRO A 276 5.42 -10.60 -1.62
C PRO A 276 3.99 -10.89 -2.08
N GLY A 277 3.27 -9.90 -2.63
CA GLY A 277 1.95 -10.08 -3.26
C GLY A 277 2.02 -10.37 -4.77
N ASN A 278 3.20 -10.68 -5.28
CA ASN A 278 3.49 -11.07 -6.66
C ASN A 278 2.94 -10.05 -7.69
N VAL A 279 2.35 -10.54 -8.79
CA VAL A 279 1.87 -9.72 -9.90
C VAL A 279 0.73 -8.79 -9.47
N ARG A 280 -0.08 -9.20 -8.49
CA ARG A 280 -1.19 -8.38 -7.98
C ARG A 280 -0.70 -7.15 -7.22
N GLU A 281 0.33 -7.30 -6.41
CA GLU A 281 0.97 -6.15 -5.73
C GLU A 281 1.63 -5.22 -6.74
N LEU A 282 2.32 -5.77 -7.74
CA LEU A 282 2.91 -4.98 -8.82
C LEU A 282 1.85 -4.19 -9.61
N GLU A 283 0.73 -4.82 -9.98
CA GLU A 283 -0.37 -4.14 -10.68
C GLU A 283 -0.93 -2.99 -9.84
N ASN A 284 -1.20 -3.22 -8.55
CA ASN A 284 -1.70 -2.20 -7.64
C ASN A 284 -0.71 -1.06 -7.43
N ALA A 285 0.60 -1.37 -7.33
CA ALA A 285 1.64 -0.38 -7.20
C ALA A 285 1.68 0.53 -8.43
N VAL A 286 1.69 -0.05 -9.63
CA VAL A 286 1.69 0.70 -10.90
C VAL A 286 0.41 1.51 -11.07
N GLU A 287 -0.77 0.94 -10.80
CA GLU A 287 -2.05 1.66 -10.86
C GLU A 287 -2.06 2.88 -9.94
N ARG A 288 -1.65 2.70 -8.69
CA ARG A 288 -1.52 3.80 -7.72
C ARG A 288 -0.53 4.85 -8.20
N SER A 289 0.62 4.44 -8.74
CA SER A 289 1.60 5.39 -9.28
C SER A 289 1.04 6.21 -10.43
N VAL A 290 0.31 5.59 -11.36
CA VAL A 290 -0.33 6.29 -12.50
C VAL A 290 -1.34 7.34 -12.01
N ILE A 291 -2.10 7.03 -10.96
CA ILE A 291 -3.09 7.95 -10.38
C ILE A 291 -2.42 9.13 -9.66
N LEU A 292 -1.35 8.87 -8.90
CA LEU A 292 -0.71 9.86 -8.03
C LEU A 292 0.39 10.68 -8.72
N CYS A 293 0.90 10.23 -9.87
CA CYS A 293 1.99 10.91 -10.55
C CYS A 293 1.48 12.22 -11.16
N GLU A 294 2.10 13.35 -10.83
CA GLU A 294 1.76 14.66 -11.43
C GLU A 294 2.57 14.93 -12.71
N ASN A 295 3.76 14.33 -12.83
CA ASN A 295 4.67 14.51 -13.95
C ASN A 295 4.60 13.33 -14.95
N PRO A 296 5.26 13.39 -16.12
CA PRO A 296 5.36 12.26 -17.05
C PRO A 296 6.26 11.11 -16.56
N GLU A 297 6.90 11.25 -15.40
CA GLU A 297 7.91 10.32 -14.90
C GLU A 297 7.56 9.80 -13.50
N ILE A 298 7.36 8.48 -13.39
CA ILE A 298 7.06 7.77 -12.15
C ILE A 298 8.38 7.43 -11.46
N THR A 299 8.63 8.03 -10.30
CA THR A 299 9.81 7.79 -9.44
C THR A 299 9.60 6.63 -8.47
N ALA A 300 10.68 6.13 -7.87
CA ALA A 300 10.61 4.98 -6.95
C ALA A 300 9.68 5.21 -5.75
N ASP A 301 9.60 6.44 -5.24
CA ASP A 301 8.74 6.77 -4.09
C ASP A 301 7.25 6.65 -4.42
N LEU A 302 6.86 6.89 -5.67
CA LEU A 302 5.48 6.77 -6.14
C LEU A 302 5.01 5.31 -6.27
N LEU A 303 5.95 4.35 -6.34
CA LEU A 303 5.62 2.92 -6.34
C LEU A 303 5.11 2.46 -4.99
N GLY A 304 5.44 3.20 -3.90
CA GLY A 304 5.05 2.88 -2.54
C GLY A 304 5.48 1.48 -2.11
N ILE A 305 6.71 1.09 -2.47
CA ILE A 305 7.38 -0.16 -2.11
C ILE A 305 8.28 0.06 -0.88
N ASP A 306 8.20 -0.81 0.12
CA ASP A 306 9.07 -0.74 1.30
C ASP A 306 10.45 -1.31 0.94
N LYS A 307 11.50 -0.50 1.07
CA LYS A 307 12.88 -0.94 0.77
C LYS A 307 13.39 -1.97 1.78
N VAL A 308 12.74 -2.09 2.94
CA VAL A 308 13.04 -3.11 3.96
C VAL A 308 12.01 -4.22 3.86
N THR A 309 12.41 -5.36 3.30
CA THR A 309 11.48 -6.47 2.98
C THR A 309 11.09 -7.34 4.17
N HIS A 310 11.89 -7.34 5.24
CA HIS A 310 11.67 -8.15 6.44
C HIS A 310 11.96 -7.35 7.71
N PRO A 311 11.26 -7.65 8.82
CA PRO A 311 11.65 -7.12 10.13
C PRO A 311 13.11 -7.46 10.44
N GLY A 312 13.86 -6.48 10.96
CA GLY A 312 15.19 -6.73 11.51
C GLY A 312 15.14 -7.54 12.81
N LYS A 313 16.27 -7.61 13.52
CA LYS A 313 16.27 -8.12 14.90
C LYS A 313 15.40 -7.20 15.77
N PRO A 314 14.62 -7.75 16.74
CA PRO A 314 13.89 -6.92 17.69
C PRO A 314 14.83 -5.91 18.35
N MET A 315 14.48 -4.63 18.23
CA MET A 315 15.30 -3.53 18.70
C MET A 315 14.70 -2.97 19.99
N VAL A 316 15.51 -2.89 21.04
CA VAL A 316 15.19 -2.13 22.25
C VAL A 316 16.01 -0.85 22.21
N LEU A 317 15.36 0.29 22.29
CA LEU A 317 16.02 1.59 22.22
C LEU A 317 15.88 2.34 23.56
N VAL A 318 17.02 2.76 24.10
CA VAL A 318 17.12 3.52 25.35
C VAL A 318 17.72 4.89 24.99
N PRO A 319 16.90 5.90 24.69
CA PRO A 319 17.41 7.22 24.31
C PRO A 319 18.20 7.83 25.48
N THR A 320 19.41 8.31 25.16
CA THR A 320 20.30 8.99 26.12
C THR A 320 20.34 10.50 25.90
N THR A 321 19.51 11.02 24.99
CA THR A 321 19.39 12.43 24.62
C THR A 321 17.93 12.79 24.38
N SER A 322 17.54 14.02 24.72
CA SER A 322 16.20 14.55 24.49
C SER A 322 16.22 15.51 23.30
N GLY A 323 16.15 14.99 22.07
CA GLY A 323 16.23 15.80 20.85
C GLY A 323 15.64 15.14 19.61
N THR A 324 16.29 14.08 19.12
CA THR A 324 16.00 13.54 17.79
C THR A 324 14.65 12.82 17.68
N GLY A 325 14.12 12.31 18.78
CA GLY A 325 12.90 11.49 18.81
C GLY A 325 13.00 10.21 17.97
N SER A 326 14.23 9.77 17.64
CA SER A 326 14.46 8.66 16.70
C SER A 326 13.84 7.34 17.17
N GLU A 327 13.66 7.19 18.48
CA GLU A 327 13.03 6.05 19.15
C GLU A 327 11.58 5.80 18.76
N VAL A 328 10.91 6.76 18.12
CA VAL A 328 9.52 6.63 17.67
C VAL A 328 9.37 6.89 16.17
N THR A 329 10.48 6.89 15.42
CA THR A 329 10.48 7.18 13.98
C THR A 329 10.77 5.93 13.16
N PRO A 330 10.12 5.76 11.98
CA PRO A 330 10.46 4.70 11.02
C PRO A 330 11.66 5.07 10.14
N ASN A 331 12.40 6.13 10.48
CA ASN A 331 13.43 6.72 9.65
C ASN A 331 14.82 6.28 10.11
N ALA A 332 15.68 5.89 9.19
CA ALA A 332 17.11 5.74 9.41
C ALA A 332 17.87 6.58 8.38
N ILE A 333 18.79 7.43 8.85
CA ILE A 333 19.69 8.17 7.97
C ILE A 333 21.07 7.56 8.14
N VAL A 334 21.61 6.99 7.06
CA VAL A 334 22.92 6.35 7.04
C VAL A 334 23.84 7.17 6.15
N THR A 335 25.05 7.45 6.61
CA THR A 335 26.09 8.08 5.78
C THR A 335 26.95 6.97 5.20
N LEU A 336 27.08 6.92 3.88
CA LEU A 336 28.03 6.03 3.22
C LEU A 336 29.40 6.73 3.16
N PRO A 337 30.42 6.23 3.87
CA PRO A 337 31.73 6.91 3.98
C PRO A 337 32.40 7.15 2.63
N ASP A 338 32.21 6.24 1.69
CA ASP A 338 32.89 6.26 0.39
C ASP A 338 32.24 7.23 -0.62
N GLU A 339 31.03 7.75 -0.34
CA GLU A 339 30.25 8.57 -1.27
C GLU A 339 29.87 9.95 -0.70
N GLU A 340 30.22 10.26 0.57
CA GLU A 340 29.76 11.44 1.33
C GLU A 340 28.23 11.67 1.27
N LEU A 341 27.48 10.60 0.95
CA LEU A 341 26.06 10.67 0.62
C LEU A 341 25.25 10.15 1.80
N LYS A 342 24.30 10.98 2.27
CA LYS A 342 23.32 10.59 3.29
C LYS A 342 22.14 9.90 2.63
N ILE A 343 21.95 8.61 2.90
CA ILE A 343 20.80 7.84 2.46
C ILE A 343 19.76 7.79 3.57
N GLY A 344 18.56 8.29 3.28
CA GLY A 344 17.39 8.11 4.13
C GLY A 344 16.65 6.82 3.76
N VAL A 345 16.47 5.93 4.74
CA VAL A 345 15.61 4.74 4.64
C VAL A 345 14.40 4.98 5.53
N VAL A 346 13.21 4.79 4.97
CA VAL A 346 11.95 4.86 5.72
C VAL A 346 11.28 3.51 5.65
N SER A 347 11.06 2.88 6.81
CA SER A 347 10.34 1.61 6.89
C SER A 347 9.71 1.42 8.26
N ARG A 348 8.51 0.86 8.30
CA ARG A 348 7.87 0.40 9.54
C ARG A 348 8.71 -0.63 10.30
N HIS A 349 9.58 -1.36 9.60
CA HIS A 349 10.48 -2.35 10.19
C HIS A 349 11.65 -1.74 10.96
N LEU A 350 11.84 -0.42 10.88
CA LEU A 350 12.83 0.32 11.66
C LEU A 350 12.29 0.83 12.99
N LEU A 351 10.99 0.70 13.25
CA LEU A 351 10.42 1.04 14.57
C LEU A 351 10.93 0.04 15.63
N PRO A 352 11.41 0.53 16.79
CA PRO A 352 11.84 -0.35 17.86
C PRO A 352 10.66 -1.12 18.45
N THR A 353 10.93 -2.33 18.93
CA THR A 353 9.95 -3.18 19.59
C THR A 353 9.64 -2.69 21.00
N LEU A 354 10.62 -2.05 21.65
CA LEU A 354 10.49 -1.46 22.98
C LEU A 354 11.33 -0.20 23.08
N VAL A 355 10.77 0.85 23.67
CA VAL A 355 11.48 2.07 24.04
C VAL A 355 11.47 2.19 25.56
N ILE A 356 12.63 2.45 26.16
CA ILE A 356 12.77 2.68 27.59
C ILE A 356 13.22 4.12 27.82
N LEU A 357 12.32 4.96 28.30
CA LEU A 357 12.64 6.34 28.67
C LEU A 357 13.16 6.38 30.11
N ASP A 358 14.47 6.56 30.28
CA ASP A 358 15.12 6.67 31.58
C ASP A 358 15.82 8.04 31.71
N PRO A 359 15.22 9.01 32.44
CA PRO A 359 15.81 10.34 32.58
C PRO A 359 17.16 10.32 33.29
N LEU A 360 17.47 9.30 34.11
CA LEU A 360 18.75 9.19 34.80
C LEU A 360 19.91 9.04 33.80
N ARG A 361 19.66 8.49 32.60
CA ARG A 361 20.66 8.39 31.52
C ARG A 361 20.99 9.72 30.86
N THR A 362 20.19 10.75 31.10
CA THR A 362 20.39 12.08 30.49
C THR A 362 21.06 13.07 31.44
N LEU A 363 21.23 12.73 32.73
CA LEU A 363 21.83 13.63 33.73
C LEU A 363 23.28 13.99 33.43
N SER A 364 24.02 13.09 32.78
CA SER A 364 25.42 13.30 32.39
C SER A 364 25.59 14.18 31.14
N LEU A 365 24.50 14.59 30.49
CA LEU A 365 24.60 15.41 29.27
C LEU A 365 25.14 16.81 29.60
N PRO A 366 26.17 17.26 28.87
CA PRO A 366 26.65 18.63 28.98
C PRO A 366 25.53 19.65 28.72
N ARG A 367 25.61 20.80 29.39
CA ARG A 367 24.65 21.91 29.21
C ARG A 367 24.47 22.32 27.75
N PRO A 368 25.52 22.50 26.92
CA PRO A 368 25.34 22.86 25.52
C PRO A 368 24.58 21.81 24.71
N ILE A 369 24.80 20.53 25.02
CA ILE A 369 24.08 19.43 24.36
C ILE A 369 22.61 19.42 24.77
N THR A 370 22.34 19.55 26.08
CA THR A 370 20.98 19.65 26.62
C THR A 370 20.19 20.80 25.97
N ALA A 371 20.83 21.97 25.82
CA ALA A 371 20.27 23.12 25.15
C ALA A 371 19.97 22.82 23.67
N ALA A 372 20.97 22.35 22.93
CA ALA A 372 20.84 22.09 21.50
C ALA A 372 19.79 21.02 21.19
N THR A 373 19.81 19.88 21.90
CA THR A 373 18.84 18.80 21.69
C THR A 373 17.45 19.21 22.15
N GLY A 374 17.35 19.97 23.24
CA GLY A 374 16.06 20.46 23.72
C GLY A 374 15.38 21.41 22.73
N MET A 375 16.15 22.34 22.17
CA MET A 375 15.67 23.22 21.11
C MET A 375 15.34 22.46 19.83
N ASP A 376 16.10 21.42 19.49
CA ASP A 376 15.82 20.54 18.35
C ASP A 376 14.46 19.84 18.49
N ALA A 377 14.18 19.25 19.66
CA ALA A 377 12.88 18.64 19.97
C ALA A 377 11.74 19.67 19.93
N PHE A 378 11.97 20.89 20.42
CA PHE A 378 10.99 21.97 20.32
C PHE A 378 10.72 22.33 18.85
N THR A 379 11.77 22.48 18.04
CA THR A 379 11.66 22.69 16.58
C THR A 379 10.87 21.59 15.91
N HIS A 380 11.13 20.31 16.20
CA HIS A 380 10.36 19.19 15.66
C HIS A 380 8.87 19.37 15.91
N SER A 381 8.50 19.66 17.16
CA SER A 381 7.09 19.83 17.52
C SER A 381 6.44 21.04 16.86
N LEU A 382 7.11 22.20 16.85
CA LEU A 382 6.55 23.42 16.29
C LEU A 382 6.42 23.35 14.76
N GLU A 383 7.43 22.83 14.05
CA GLU A 383 7.37 22.64 12.60
C GLU A 383 6.32 21.61 12.20
N SER A 384 6.23 20.49 12.93
CA SER A 384 5.20 19.48 12.69
C SER A 384 3.80 20.04 12.88
N PHE A 385 3.62 20.96 13.83
CA PHE A 385 2.33 21.58 14.12
C PHE A 385 1.90 22.61 13.07
N ILE A 386 2.83 23.39 12.52
CA ILE A 386 2.51 24.38 11.48
C ILE A 386 2.54 23.79 10.05
N SER A 387 3.05 22.56 9.89
CA SER A 387 3.16 21.86 8.61
C SER A 387 1.83 21.81 7.84
N THR A 388 1.91 21.87 6.52
CA THR A 388 0.77 21.64 5.61
C THR A 388 0.24 20.20 5.70
N LYS A 389 0.99 19.27 6.29
CA LYS A 389 0.60 17.86 6.55
C LYS A 389 0.10 17.61 7.97
N ALA A 390 0.05 18.64 8.80
CA ALA A 390 -0.43 18.51 10.17
C ALA A 390 -1.91 18.11 10.22
N ASN A 391 -2.24 17.27 11.20
CA ASN A 391 -3.57 16.70 11.43
C ASN A 391 -3.86 16.63 12.94
N PRO A 392 -5.11 16.36 13.37
CA PRO A 392 -5.46 16.38 14.79
C PRO A 392 -4.62 15.46 15.69
N ILE A 393 -4.12 14.34 15.16
CA ILE A 393 -3.27 13.40 15.92
C ILE A 393 -1.86 13.98 16.08
N SER A 394 -1.25 14.47 14.99
CA SER A 394 0.06 15.13 15.07
C SER A 394 0.01 16.39 15.94
N ASP A 395 -1.09 17.14 15.88
CA ASP A 395 -1.32 18.34 16.69
C ASP A 395 -1.32 18.01 18.19
N ALA A 396 -1.98 16.91 18.59
CA ALA A 396 -2.01 16.49 19.98
C ALA A 396 -0.61 16.18 20.51
N PHE A 397 0.19 15.43 19.75
CA PHE A 397 1.58 15.13 20.11
C PHE A 397 2.45 16.38 20.14
N ALA A 398 2.33 17.26 19.14
CA ALA A 398 3.13 18.47 19.05
C ALA A 398 2.84 19.45 20.20
N LEU A 399 1.57 19.66 20.53
CA LEU A 399 1.18 20.56 21.62
C LEU A 399 1.66 20.06 22.98
N GLU A 400 1.57 18.74 23.23
CA GLU A 400 2.07 18.15 24.47
C GLU A 400 3.60 18.20 24.56
N SER A 401 4.30 17.94 23.45
CA SER A 401 5.75 18.14 23.33
C SER A 401 6.16 19.56 23.68
N MET A 402 5.53 20.56 23.06
CA MET A 402 5.83 21.97 23.32
C MET A 402 5.57 22.35 24.78
N ARG A 403 4.45 21.89 25.37
CA ARG A 403 4.13 22.14 26.78
C ARG A 403 5.20 21.62 27.73
N LEU A 404 5.64 20.37 27.53
CA LEU A 404 6.65 19.73 28.37
C LEU A 404 8.03 20.40 28.20
N ILE A 405 8.46 20.63 26.97
CA ILE A 405 9.78 21.23 26.69
C ILE A 405 9.83 22.68 27.15
N ALA A 406 8.81 23.50 26.83
CA ALA A 406 8.76 24.90 27.25
C ALA A 406 8.81 25.05 28.78
N GLY A 407 8.14 24.14 29.49
CA GLY A 407 8.08 24.14 30.96
C GLY A 407 9.37 23.65 31.64
N SER A 408 10.30 23.00 30.93
CA SER A 408 11.44 22.30 31.54
C SER A 408 12.81 22.62 30.94
N ILE A 409 12.91 23.17 29.73
CA ILE A 409 14.20 23.35 29.03
C ILE A 409 15.19 24.24 29.77
N VAL A 410 14.70 25.33 30.36
CA VAL A 410 15.55 26.27 31.13
C VAL A 410 16.00 25.62 32.44
N GLU A 411 15.10 24.92 33.15
CA GLU A 411 15.43 24.20 34.38
C GLU A 411 16.45 23.09 34.11
N ALA A 412 16.23 22.26 33.08
CA ALA A 412 17.12 21.17 32.68
C ALA A 412 18.54 21.67 32.33
N TRP A 413 18.67 22.90 31.84
CA TRP A 413 19.96 23.52 31.54
C TRP A 413 20.62 24.13 32.78
N GLN A 414 19.86 24.88 33.60
CA GLN A 414 20.39 25.54 34.80
C GLN A 414 20.70 24.55 35.93
N GLN A 415 19.86 23.53 36.10
CA GLN A 415 19.92 22.47 37.11
C GLN A 415 20.01 21.09 36.42
N PRO A 416 21.19 20.71 35.88
CA PRO A 416 21.37 19.47 35.11
C PRO A 416 20.95 18.18 35.85
N GLU A 417 20.95 18.22 37.18
CA GLU A 417 20.56 17.16 38.11
C GLU A 417 19.03 16.99 38.29
N SER A 418 18.21 17.94 37.80
CA SER A 418 16.76 17.86 37.93
C SER A 418 16.19 16.70 37.10
N VAL A 419 15.96 15.57 37.77
CA VAL A 419 15.38 14.37 37.14
C VAL A 419 14.00 14.66 36.55
N ARG A 420 13.22 15.54 37.20
CA ARG A 420 11.91 15.95 36.69
C ARG A 420 12.04 16.69 35.36
N ALA A 421 12.85 17.76 35.31
CA ALA A 421 13.02 18.53 34.07
C ALA A 421 13.58 17.66 32.94
N ARG A 422 14.51 16.76 33.27
CA ARG A 422 15.08 15.79 32.32
C ARG A 422 14.04 14.79 31.81
N GLY A 423 13.16 14.31 32.68
CA GLY A 423 12.03 13.45 32.34
C GLY A 423 11.04 14.14 31.41
N ASP A 424 10.64 15.37 31.73
CA ASP A 424 9.75 16.18 30.91
C ASP A 424 10.36 16.47 29.52
N MET A 425 11.66 16.81 29.47
CA MET A 425 12.40 16.97 28.21
C MET A 425 12.43 15.68 27.37
N LEU A 426 12.66 14.52 28.00
CA LEU A 426 12.73 13.23 27.31
C LEU A 426 11.37 12.79 26.76
N LEU A 427 10.30 12.95 27.56
CA LEU A 427 8.93 12.71 27.11
C LEU A 427 8.52 13.70 26.00
N GLY A 428 8.86 14.97 26.17
CA GLY A 428 8.64 16.00 25.15
C GLY A 428 9.31 15.63 23.83
N SER A 429 10.59 15.24 23.86
CA SER A 429 11.31 14.74 22.68
C SER A 429 10.62 13.55 22.01
N MET A 430 10.14 12.57 22.78
CA MET A 430 9.39 11.44 22.22
C MET A 430 8.10 11.90 21.54
N TYR A 431 7.31 12.77 22.16
CA TYR A 431 6.10 13.32 21.54
C TYR A 431 6.42 14.16 20.30
N GLY A 432 7.52 14.92 20.31
CA GLY A 432 8.03 15.63 19.15
C GLY A 432 8.37 14.68 18.00
N GLY A 433 9.00 13.53 18.30
CA GLY A 433 9.28 12.47 17.33
C GLY A 433 8.02 11.82 16.73
N LEU A 434 6.97 11.63 17.54
CA LEU A 434 5.66 11.16 17.07
C LEU A 434 4.98 12.17 16.16
N ALA A 435 5.03 13.47 16.51
CA ALA A 435 4.50 14.54 15.68
C ALA A 435 5.24 14.63 14.33
N LEU A 436 6.58 14.59 14.37
CA LEU A 436 7.47 14.55 13.20
C LEU A 436 7.14 13.37 12.28
N THR A 437 6.94 12.19 12.84
CA THR A 437 6.62 10.98 12.08
C THR A 437 5.30 11.12 11.33
N ALA A 438 4.32 11.80 11.94
CA ALA A 438 3.00 11.96 11.36
C ALA A 438 2.90 13.12 10.35
N ALA A 439 3.57 14.25 10.60
CA ALA A 439 3.39 15.48 9.81
C ALA A 439 4.66 15.99 9.10
N GLY A 440 5.81 15.36 9.35
CA GLY A 440 7.11 15.83 8.88
C GLY A 440 7.53 17.17 9.48
N THR A 441 8.72 17.64 9.12
CA THR A 441 9.22 19.00 9.42
C THR A 441 9.07 19.93 8.24
N ALA A 442 9.53 21.17 8.40
CA ALA A 442 9.36 22.26 7.45
C ALA A 442 10.69 22.99 7.17
N ALA A 443 10.63 24.30 6.96
CA ALA A 443 11.74 25.10 6.43
C ALA A 443 12.97 25.16 7.35
N VAL A 444 12.84 25.15 8.68
CA VAL A 444 13.98 25.18 9.61
C VAL A 444 14.93 24.02 9.32
N HIS A 445 14.40 22.80 9.22
CA HIS A 445 15.20 21.61 8.91
C HIS A 445 15.80 21.65 7.49
N ALA A 446 15.06 22.19 6.52
CA ALA A 446 15.59 22.36 5.16
C ALA A 446 16.79 23.31 5.12
N LEU A 447 16.71 24.43 5.87
CA LEU A 447 17.77 25.43 5.97
C LEU A 447 18.94 24.99 6.89
N ALA A 448 18.71 24.06 7.81
CA ALA A 448 19.78 23.50 8.63
C ALA A 448 20.70 22.54 7.84
N TYR A 449 20.21 21.93 6.74
CA TYR A 449 20.96 20.93 5.99
C TYR A 449 22.29 21.46 5.41
N PRO A 450 22.33 22.62 4.71
CA PRO A 450 23.60 23.18 4.21
C PRO A 450 24.58 23.59 5.32
N LEU A 451 24.05 24.04 6.47
CA LEU A 451 24.87 24.41 7.64
C LEU A 451 25.62 23.21 8.22
N GLY A 452 24.94 22.06 8.36
CA GLY A 452 25.57 20.84 8.83
C GLY A 452 26.52 20.20 7.82
N GLY A 453 26.19 20.27 6.53
CA GLY A 453 27.00 19.68 5.47
C GLY A 453 28.30 20.42 5.20
N LYS A 454 28.24 21.74 5.00
CA LYS A 454 29.38 22.56 4.55
C LYS A 454 30.18 23.19 5.70
N PHE A 455 29.51 23.49 6.81
CA PHE A 455 30.11 24.24 7.94
C PHE A 455 30.16 23.44 9.24
N HIS A 456 29.78 22.17 9.21
CA HIS A 456 29.79 21.25 10.35
C HIS A 456 29.04 21.78 11.59
N VAL A 457 28.05 22.66 11.39
CA VAL A 457 27.18 23.12 12.48
C VAL A 457 26.33 21.93 12.92
N THR A 458 26.37 21.61 14.21
CA THR A 458 25.56 20.51 14.74
C THR A 458 24.07 20.79 14.51
N HIS A 459 23.31 19.76 14.13
CA HIS A 459 21.92 19.89 13.68
C HIS A 459 21.02 20.68 14.66
N GLY A 460 21.04 20.32 15.94
CA GLY A 460 20.22 21.01 16.96
C GLY A 460 20.59 22.49 17.13
N VAL A 461 21.86 22.86 16.97
CA VAL A 461 22.30 24.27 17.01
C VAL A 461 21.81 25.02 15.78
N ALA A 462 21.97 24.46 14.58
CA ALA A 462 21.47 25.06 13.33
C ALA A 462 19.95 25.29 13.39
N ASN A 463 19.20 24.29 13.85
CA ASN A 463 17.76 24.39 14.04
C ASN A 463 17.39 25.48 15.05
N ALA A 464 18.05 25.52 16.21
CA ALA A 464 17.80 26.51 17.25
C ALA A 464 18.10 27.95 16.78
N MET A 465 19.16 28.12 15.98
CA MET A 465 19.50 29.41 15.36
C MET A 465 18.42 29.92 14.42
N LEU A 466 17.96 29.06 13.52
CA LEU A 466 17.04 29.43 12.45
C LEU A 466 15.59 29.60 12.94
N LEU A 467 15.18 28.83 13.96
CA LEU A 467 13.79 28.75 14.42
C LEU A 467 13.11 30.13 14.61
N PRO A 468 13.63 31.09 15.40
CA PRO A 468 12.93 32.35 15.62
C PRO A 468 12.79 33.20 14.36
N HIS A 469 13.69 33.06 13.38
CA HIS A 469 13.64 33.81 12.12
C HIS A 469 12.64 33.19 11.15
N VAL A 470 12.65 31.87 11.01
CA VAL A 470 11.71 31.13 10.15
C VAL A 470 10.28 31.27 10.69
N MET A 471 10.08 31.20 12.01
CA MET A 471 8.75 31.40 12.60
C MET A 471 8.23 32.83 12.41
N ALA A 472 9.12 33.84 12.44
CA ALA A 472 8.75 35.21 12.12
C ALA A 472 8.32 35.35 10.65
N PHE A 473 9.03 34.71 9.72
CA PHE A 473 8.65 34.69 8.31
C PHE A 473 7.28 34.02 8.09
N ASN A 474 7.01 32.92 8.79
CA ASN A 474 5.77 32.14 8.69
C ASN A 474 4.56 32.77 9.39
N LEU A 475 4.76 33.79 10.24
CA LEU A 475 3.73 34.33 11.14
C LEU A 475 2.42 34.64 10.41
N ASP A 476 2.48 35.38 9.31
CA ASP A 476 1.28 35.81 8.57
C ASP A 476 0.45 34.65 8.02
N SER A 477 1.09 33.50 7.78
CA SER A 477 0.45 32.30 7.20
C SER A 477 -0.05 31.31 8.26
N CYS A 478 0.39 31.43 9.52
CA CYS A 478 0.02 30.48 10.58
C CYS A 478 -0.19 31.10 11.96
N ALA A 479 -0.57 32.39 12.05
CA ALA A 479 -0.73 33.12 13.31
C ALA A 479 -1.68 32.42 14.32
N GLU A 480 -2.79 31.86 13.86
CA GLU A 480 -3.72 31.12 14.72
C GLU A 480 -3.07 29.88 15.36
N ARG A 481 -2.32 29.12 14.57
CA ARG A 481 -1.55 27.97 15.09
C ARG A 481 -0.47 28.45 16.07
N LEU A 482 0.27 29.49 15.74
CA LEU A 482 1.28 30.05 16.66
C LEU A 482 0.64 30.54 17.97
N LYS A 483 -0.58 31.09 17.97
CA LYS A 483 -1.32 31.40 19.20
C LYS A 483 -1.57 30.15 20.04
N ARG A 484 -2.04 29.05 19.44
CA ARG A 484 -2.28 27.79 20.16
C ARG A 484 -0.98 27.25 20.78
N ALA A 485 0.13 27.31 20.04
CA ALA A 485 1.45 26.96 20.56
C ALA A 485 1.88 27.87 21.72
N ALA A 486 1.64 29.18 21.62
CA ALA A 486 1.94 30.16 22.66
C ALA A 486 1.17 29.90 23.97
N LEU A 487 -0.10 29.52 23.86
CA LEU A 487 -0.96 29.19 25.00
C LEU A 487 -0.44 27.97 25.75
N VAL A 488 -0.09 26.88 25.05
CA VAL A 488 0.42 25.65 25.72
C VAL A 488 1.82 25.85 26.30
N CYS A 489 2.62 26.74 25.72
CA CYS A 489 3.93 27.14 26.27
C CYS A 489 3.78 28.08 27.48
N GLY A 490 2.58 28.55 27.81
CA GLY A 490 2.34 29.46 28.93
C GLY A 490 2.81 30.90 28.72
N VAL A 491 3.06 31.31 27.47
CA VAL A 491 3.61 32.64 27.13
C VAL A 491 2.56 33.63 26.61
N ALA A 492 1.35 33.15 26.33
CA ALA A 492 0.22 33.97 25.89
C ALA A 492 -1.04 33.68 26.72
N GLN A 493 -2.01 34.61 26.66
CA GLN A 493 -3.32 34.50 27.28
C GLN A 493 -4.41 34.29 26.22
N GLN A 494 -5.57 33.75 26.62
CA GLN A 494 -6.68 33.49 25.68
C GLN A 494 -7.16 34.74 24.94
N ASP A 495 -7.12 35.89 25.62
CA ASP A 495 -7.58 37.17 25.12
C ASP A 495 -6.57 37.85 24.17
N ASP A 496 -5.33 37.35 24.08
CA ASP A 496 -4.35 37.88 23.12
C ASP A 496 -4.84 37.67 21.68
N SER A 497 -4.62 38.64 20.79
CA SER A 497 -4.82 38.44 19.36
C SER A 497 -3.87 37.37 18.81
N ASN A 498 -4.23 36.76 17.68
CA ASN A 498 -3.39 35.73 17.04
C ASN A 498 -1.96 36.23 16.81
N GLU A 499 -1.80 37.44 16.27
CA GLU A 499 -0.50 38.07 16.02
C GLU A 499 0.26 38.38 17.32
N THR A 500 -0.42 38.93 18.33
CA THR A 500 0.22 39.25 19.62
C THR A 500 0.76 37.99 20.29
N ALA A 501 -0.04 36.93 20.33
CA ALA A 501 0.36 35.65 20.91
C ALA A 501 1.51 35.01 20.11
N ALA A 502 1.47 35.07 18.77
CA ALA A 502 2.55 34.58 17.91
C ALA A 502 3.88 35.33 18.16
N HIS A 503 3.83 36.66 18.26
CA HIS A 503 5.00 37.47 18.60
C HIS A 503 5.56 37.15 20.00
N LYS A 504 4.69 36.92 20.99
CA LYS A 504 5.13 36.48 22.34
C LYS A 504 5.87 35.15 22.28
N LEU A 505 5.36 34.17 21.53
CA LEU A 505 6.05 32.89 21.33
C LEU A 505 7.41 33.04 20.66
N ILE A 506 7.49 33.80 19.56
CA ILE A 506 8.77 34.03 18.86
C ILE A 506 9.76 34.77 19.77
N GLY A 507 9.26 35.73 20.56
CA GLY A 507 10.05 36.42 21.59
C GLY A 507 10.61 35.46 22.64
N GLN A 508 9.78 34.51 23.12
CA GLN A 508 10.23 33.48 24.05
C GLN A 508 11.32 32.59 23.44
N ILE A 509 11.18 32.18 22.17
CA ILE A 509 12.18 31.37 21.48
C ILE A 509 13.52 32.12 21.41
N ARG A 510 13.51 33.42 21.09
CA ARG A 510 14.72 34.27 21.10
C ARG A 510 15.32 34.42 22.51
N GLN A 511 14.47 34.51 23.53
CA GLN A 511 14.95 34.54 24.91
C GLN A 511 15.61 33.21 25.29
N TRP A 512 15.05 32.07 24.87
CA TRP A 512 15.67 30.77 25.10
C TRP A 512 17.01 30.62 24.39
N THR A 513 17.15 31.06 23.14
CA THR A 513 18.47 30.99 22.46
C THR A 513 19.54 31.77 23.22
N GLN A 514 19.19 32.92 23.81
CA GLN A 514 20.09 33.68 24.68
C GLN A 514 20.39 32.98 26.00
N VAL A 515 19.35 32.58 26.75
CA VAL A 515 19.48 31.95 28.09
C VAL A 515 20.25 30.64 28.01
N LEU A 516 20.01 29.85 26.97
CA LEU A 516 20.64 28.54 26.76
C LEU A 516 22.03 28.63 26.11
N ASN A 517 22.50 29.84 25.83
CA ASN A 517 23.77 30.13 25.16
C ASN A 517 23.91 29.44 23.80
N ILE A 518 22.83 29.47 23.00
CA ILE A 518 22.86 29.03 21.60
C ILE A 518 23.51 30.15 20.78
N PRO A 519 24.57 29.85 19.99
CA PRO A 519 25.19 30.83 19.10
C PRO A 519 24.16 31.49 18.18
N GLN A 520 24.31 32.77 17.85
CA GLN A 520 23.40 33.50 16.93
C GLN A 520 24.17 34.19 15.79
N ASN A 521 25.45 33.83 15.61
CA ASN A 521 26.31 34.43 14.61
C ASN A 521 26.96 33.33 13.76
N LEU A 522 26.51 33.19 12.51
CA LEU A 522 27.01 32.19 11.58
C LEU A 522 28.49 32.43 11.19
N ARG A 523 29.05 33.63 11.40
CA ARG A 523 30.48 33.87 11.18
C ARG A 523 31.37 33.04 12.11
N GLU A 524 30.87 32.67 13.29
CA GLU A 524 31.59 31.79 14.22
C GLU A 524 31.83 30.39 13.65
N PHE A 525 31.05 30.01 12.62
CA PHE A 525 31.16 28.72 11.92
C PHE A 525 31.78 28.86 10.51
N GLY A 526 32.36 30.02 10.19
CA GLY A 526 32.99 30.27 8.89
C GLY A 526 32.01 30.58 7.74
N VAL A 527 30.75 30.88 8.05
CA VAL A 527 29.79 31.35 7.04
C VAL A 527 30.04 32.84 6.76
N ALA A 528 30.00 33.22 5.49
CA ALA A 528 30.21 34.57 5.00
C ALA A 528 29.10 34.93 3.99
N GLU A 529 28.94 36.21 3.66
CA GLU A 529 27.90 36.72 2.78
C GLU A 529 27.91 36.02 1.39
N GLU A 530 29.10 35.75 0.86
CA GLU A 530 29.32 35.05 -0.41
C GLU A 530 28.79 33.61 -0.42
N HIS A 531 28.62 32.98 0.75
CA HIS A 531 28.09 31.63 0.85
C HIS A 531 26.56 31.55 0.77
N LEU A 532 25.84 32.67 0.99
CA LEU A 532 24.39 32.65 1.17
C LEU A 532 23.62 32.18 -0.06
N ALA A 533 24.05 32.61 -1.26
CA ALA A 533 23.40 32.23 -2.51
C ALA A 533 23.46 30.71 -2.72
N ASP A 534 24.64 30.11 -2.58
CA ASP A 534 24.83 28.66 -2.71
C ASP A 534 24.06 27.88 -1.65
N MET A 535 24.05 28.37 -0.41
CA MET A 535 23.29 27.76 0.68
C MET A 535 21.78 27.81 0.43
N ALA A 536 21.27 28.92 -0.12
CA ALA A 536 19.85 29.04 -0.47
C ALA A 536 19.46 28.07 -1.58
N VAL A 537 20.31 27.90 -2.60
CA VAL A 537 20.13 26.89 -3.65
C VAL A 537 20.19 25.47 -3.08
N ALA A 538 21.10 25.20 -2.15
CA ALA A 538 21.18 23.88 -1.51
C ALA A 538 19.96 23.58 -0.64
N ALA A 539 19.47 24.55 0.14
CA ALA A 539 18.27 24.40 0.96
C ALA A 539 16.99 24.23 0.11
N SER A 540 16.86 24.97 -0.99
CA SER A 540 15.68 24.87 -1.87
C SER A 540 15.55 23.51 -2.57
N LYS A 541 16.67 22.79 -2.74
CA LYS A 541 16.69 21.40 -3.25
C LYS A 541 16.14 20.38 -2.26
N VAL A 542 15.95 20.74 -0.98
CA VAL A 542 15.30 19.88 0.02
C VAL A 542 13.76 19.98 -0.12
N THR A 543 13.27 19.68 -1.33
CA THR A 543 11.90 19.98 -1.80
C THR A 543 10.81 19.38 -0.92
N ARG A 544 11.04 18.19 -0.34
CA ARG A 544 10.07 17.53 0.57
C ARG A 544 9.77 18.35 1.81
N LEU A 545 10.77 18.99 2.43
CA LEU A 545 10.58 19.79 3.64
C LEU A 545 10.10 21.21 3.30
N MET A 546 10.59 21.76 2.19
CA MET A 546 10.16 23.08 1.72
C MET A 546 8.67 23.13 1.34
N THR A 547 8.13 22.04 0.76
CA THR A 547 6.70 21.94 0.42
C THR A 547 5.78 21.72 1.64
N ASN A 548 6.34 21.29 2.78
CA ASN A 548 5.59 21.18 4.03
C ASN A 548 5.43 22.52 4.75
N ASN A 549 6.23 23.54 4.41
CA ASN A 549 6.19 24.83 5.08
C ASN A 549 4.91 25.61 4.73
N PRO A 550 4.21 26.24 5.69
CA PRO A 550 2.94 26.92 5.44
C PRO A 550 3.04 28.12 4.49
N LYS A 551 4.23 28.71 4.35
CA LYS A 551 4.52 29.83 3.45
C LYS A 551 5.64 29.45 2.49
N ALA A 552 5.43 29.57 1.18
CA ALA A 552 6.50 29.28 0.22
C ALA A 552 7.67 30.25 0.41
N LEU A 553 8.91 29.75 0.32
CA LEU A 553 10.12 30.57 0.38
C LEU A 553 10.76 30.67 -1.01
N SER A 554 11.00 31.89 -1.48
CA SER A 554 11.87 32.14 -2.63
C SER A 554 13.35 32.03 -2.24
N LEU A 555 14.24 31.99 -3.23
CA LEU A 555 15.69 32.01 -2.95
C LEU A 555 16.13 33.28 -2.22
N ASP A 556 15.48 34.43 -2.47
CA ASP A 556 15.78 35.68 -1.77
C ASP A 556 15.36 35.59 -0.30
N ASP A 557 14.17 35.04 -0.02
CA ASP A 557 13.68 34.84 1.34
C ASP A 557 14.65 33.97 2.15
N ILE A 558 15.13 32.86 1.57
CA ILE A 558 16.08 31.96 2.22
C ILE A 558 17.41 32.68 2.51
N GLN A 559 17.92 33.49 1.57
CA GLN A 559 19.12 34.28 1.80
C GLN A 559 18.93 35.31 2.92
N GLN A 560 17.79 36.01 2.94
CA GLN A 560 17.48 36.96 4.02
C GLN A 560 17.42 36.28 5.38
N LEU A 561 16.84 35.08 5.46
CA LEU A 561 16.80 34.30 6.71
C LEU A 561 18.19 33.94 7.23
N TYR A 562 19.12 33.51 6.36
CA TYR A 562 20.51 33.31 6.78
C TYR A 562 21.21 34.61 7.14
N ARG A 563 20.93 35.70 6.41
CA ARG A 563 21.50 37.03 6.67
C ARG A 563 21.10 37.56 8.05
N CYS A 564 19.92 37.21 8.56
CA CYS A 564 19.54 37.53 9.94
C CYS A 564 20.50 36.98 11.01
N LEU A 565 21.29 35.96 10.67
CA LEU A 565 22.31 35.35 11.53
C LEU A 565 23.75 35.78 11.16
N LEU A 566 23.91 36.78 10.29
CA LEU A 566 25.19 37.40 9.92
C LEU A 566 25.18 38.90 10.33
N PRO A 567 25.40 39.20 11.63
CA PRO A 567 25.37 40.57 12.15
C PRO A 567 26.49 41.49 11.62
#